data_AF-A0A1T4P157-F1
#
_entry.id   AF-A0A1T4P157-F1
#
_cell.length_a   1.000
_cell.length_b   1.000
_cell.length_c   1.000
_cell.angle_alpha   90.00
_cell.angle_beta   90.00
_cell.angle_gamma   90.00
#
_symmetry.space_group_name_H-M   'P 1'
#
loop_
_entity.id
_entity.type
_entity.pdbx_description
1 polymer ?
#
loop_
_entity_poly.entity_id
_entity_poly.type
_entity_poly.pdbx_seq_one_letter_code
_entity_poly.pdbx_strand_id
1 'polypeptide(L)'
;MTTNPAEGADVAEGKEGRGGRAKEDRVLSYALPVTLMRPERLVEPPPWVGHIPFAFWIIDALRPRRFVELGTHSGNSFAAFVQAADALGLDGEYNAIDHWRGDEQAGFYGDQIYESLKQYFQARFPRLAKLMRSSFDDAAGTFEERTIDLLHIDGLHTYEAVKHDFENWLPKMSERGVVLLHDSAVRRGDFGVYKLVDELRQKYDVFEFQHSHGLAVIRVGERVPPLVDALLHARPDVNSNSPQAYFGRLGNALVQEAHSAIMVEHLVAKEEVEESLARVINEERLLRERRDSLRSRTDYLLHIFVDQLGYDPAVQKAEAAVYEIAASPYFDEDFYRSVSGQSEMDRLSLARHYITRGEKAGLHPSSEFDPTFYASRNPDLAGTTLNLLLHYIQFGLREGRQAVPALAVDGTAHGADALTPGSNDESAPFC
;
A
#
# COMPACT_ATOMS: atom_id res chain seq x y z
N MET A 1 -111.23 20.59 -24.71
CA MET A 1 -110.76 21.59 -25.69
C MET A 1 -109.35 21.20 -26.08
N THR A 2 -109.18 20.82 -27.36
CA THR A 2 -108.00 21.00 -28.26
C THR A 2 -106.62 20.57 -27.75
N THR A 3 -105.78 19.75 -28.41
CA THR A 3 -105.69 19.16 -29.76
C THR A 3 -104.55 18.11 -29.70
N ASN A 4 -104.65 17.04 -30.49
CA ASN A 4 -103.57 16.08 -30.83
C ASN A 4 -102.77 16.66 -32.05
N PRO A 5 -101.73 16.00 -32.64
CA PRO A 5 -100.57 15.23 -32.17
C PRO A 5 -99.24 15.60 -32.92
N ALA A 6 -98.17 14.80 -32.72
CA ALA A 6 -97.23 14.29 -33.75
C ALA A 6 -95.79 14.89 -33.94
N GLU A 7 -94.90 13.95 -34.33
CA GLU A 7 -93.58 14.05 -34.99
C GLU A 7 -92.37 14.49 -34.14
N GLY A 8 -91.16 13.93 -34.24
CA GLY A 8 -90.55 12.99 -35.18
C GLY A 8 -89.12 13.46 -35.55
N ALA A 9 -88.14 12.55 -35.45
CA ALA A 9 -86.81 12.54 -36.09
C ALA A 9 -85.61 13.33 -35.49
N ASP A 10 -84.54 12.54 -35.25
CA ASP A 10 -83.10 12.72 -35.48
C ASP A 10 -82.37 14.04 -35.17
N VAL A 11 -81.14 13.91 -34.62
CA VAL A 11 -79.87 14.40 -35.22
C VAL A 11 -78.67 14.18 -34.27
N ALA A 12 -77.71 13.41 -34.79
CA ALA A 12 -76.25 13.50 -34.70
C ALA A 12 -75.46 13.26 -33.39
N GLU A 13 -74.54 12.31 -33.55
CA GLU A 13 -73.31 12.07 -32.79
C GLU A 13 -72.47 13.34 -32.57
N GLY A 14 -72.02 13.52 -31.33
CA GLY A 14 -70.93 14.43 -30.96
C GLY A 14 -69.84 13.65 -30.22
N LYS A 15 -68.81 13.20 -30.95
CA LYS A 15 -67.55 12.77 -30.37
C LYS A 15 -66.80 14.01 -29.86
N GLU A 16 -66.68 14.16 -28.56
CA GLU A 16 -65.67 15.05 -27.96
C GLU A 16 -64.85 14.34 -26.88
N GLY A 17 -63.58 14.11 -27.21
CA GLY A 17 -62.51 14.59 -26.34
C GLY A 17 -62.07 13.74 -25.14
N ARG A 18 -61.83 12.44 -25.30
CA ARG A 18 -60.86 11.72 -24.42
C ARG A 18 -59.43 12.16 -24.77
N GLY A 19 -59.06 13.40 -24.42
CA GLY A 19 -57.75 13.99 -24.72
C GLY A 19 -57.05 14.66 -23.53
N GLY A 20 -57.59 14.50 -22.32
CA GLY A 20 -57.17 15.33 -21.17
C GLY A 20 -56.36 14.65 -20.06
N ARG A 21 -56.11 13.34 -20.09
CA ARG A 21 -55.54 12.61 -18.93
C ARG A 21 -54.11 12.07 -19.08
N ALA A 22 -53.44 12.33 -20.21
CA ALA A 22 -52.13 11.75 -20.52
C ALA A 22 -50.92 12.69 -20.24
N LYS A 23 -51.12 13.83 -19.59
CA LYS A 23 -50.06 14.84 -19.39
C LYS A 23 -49.53 15.00 -17.96
N GLU A 24 -50.11 14.34 -16.96
CA GLU A 24 -49.80 14.64 -15.54
C GLU A 24 -49.11 13.52 -14.73
N ASP A 25 -48.90 12.32 -15.27
CA ASP A 25 -48.10 11.28 -14.60
C ASP A 25 -46.83 10.96 -15.41
N ARG A 26 -45.92 11.92 -15.55
CA ARG A 26 -44.51 11.60 -15.85
C ARG A 26 -43.80 11.30 -14.53
N VAL A 27 -44.17 10.19 -13.88
CA VAL A 27 -43.29 9.60 -12.87
C VAL A 27 -41.95 9.39 -13.55
N LEU A 28 -40.89 10.00 -12.99
CA LEU A 28 -39.53 9.79 -13.48
C LEU A 28 -39.26 8.29 -13.45
N SER A 29 -39.19 7.63 -14.62
CA SER A 29 -39.03 6.16 -14.73
C SER A 29 -37.78 5.63 -14.03
N TYR A 30 -36.86 6.53 -13.69
CA TYR A 30 -35.62 6.30 -12.97
C TYR A 30 -35.67 6.58 -11.45
N ALA A 31 -36.74 7.20 -10.94
CA ALA A 31 -36.90 7.54 -9.51
C ALA A 31 -37.70 6.46 -8.75
N LEU A 32 -37.17 5.24 -8.73
CA LEU A 32 -37.79 4.11 -8.02
C LEU A 32 -37.40 4.12 -6.53
N PRO A 33 -38.26 3.64 -5.60
CA PRO A 33 -37.95 3.60 -4.16
C PRO A 33 -36.64 2.88 -3.83
N VAL A 34 -36.28 1.83 -4.58
CA VAL A 34 -35.03 1.06 -4.43
C VAL A 34 -33.78 1.95 -4.49
N THR A 35 -33.84 3.06 -5.25
CA THR A 35 -32.71 3.99 -5.44
C THR A 35 -32.37 4.80 -4.19
N LEU A 36 -33.25 4.81 -3.19
CA LEU A 36 -33.07 5.51 -1.91
C LEU A 36 -32.66 4.57 -0.77
N MET A 37 -32.45 3.28 -1.06
CA MET A 37 -31.92 2.34 -0.09
C MET A 37 -30.54 2.77 0.39
N ARG A 38 -30.20 2.43 1.65
CA ARG A 38 -28.87 2.64 2.20
C ARG A 38 -27.97 1.47 1.82
N PRO A 39 -26.79 1.68 1.22
CA PRO A 39 -25.84 0.60 1.00
C PRO A 39 -25.39 0.00 2.33
N GLU A 40 -25.35 -1.33 2.40
CA GLU A 40 -24.86 -2.06 3.57
C GLU A 40 -23.33 -2.15 3.62
N ARG A 41 -22.67 -1.94 2.48
CA ARG A 41 -21.21 -1.97 2.34
C ARG A 41 -20.72 -0.71 1.63
N LEU A 42 -19.83 0.03 2.31
CA LEU A 42 -19.08 1.17 1.79
C LEU A 42 -17.64 1.05 2.30
N VAL A 43 -16.73 0.57 1.45
CA VAL A 43 -15.33 0.29 1.80
C VAL A 43 -14.41 0.96 0.79
N GLU A 44 -13.19 1.33 1.18
CA GLU A 44 -12.18 1.80 0.22
C GLU A 44 -11.86 0.73 -0.85
N PRO A 45 -11.59 1.11 -2.11
CA PRO A 45 -11.68 2.46 -2.64
C PRO A 45 -13.12 2.86 -3.04
N PRO A 46 -13.48 4.15 -2.96
CA PRO A 46 -14.80 4.67 -3.27
C PRO A 46 -15.16 4.94 -4.75
N PRO A 47 -14.29 4.81 -5.79
CA PRO A 47 -14.58 5.33 -7.14
C PRO A 47 -15.95 4.88 -7.67
N TRP A 48 -16.31 3.62 -7.42
CA TRP A 48 -17.58 3.03 -7.86
C TRP A 48 -18.79 3.42 -7.01
N VAL A 49 -18.61 3.85 -5.75
CA VAL A 49 -19.69 4.09 -4.77
C VAL A 49 -20.78 5.02 -5.31
N GLY A 50 -20.43 5.99 -6.16
CA GLY A 50 -21.41 6.90 -6.76
C GLY A 50 -22.37 6.25 -7.76
N HIS A 51 -22.14 5.01 -8.18
CA HIS A 51 -23.06 4.25 -9.04
C HIS A 51 -24.02 3.35 -8.29
N ILE A 52 -23.90 3.21 -6.96
CA ILE A 52 -24.77 2.36 -6.12
C ILE A 52 -26.28 2.62 -6.35
N PRO A 53 -26.78 3.87 -6.40
CA PRO A 53 -28.20 4.11 -6.65
C PRO A 53 -28.65 3.63 -8.03
N PHE A 54 -27.76 3.67 -9.03
CA PHE A 54 -28.03 3.10 -10.34
C PHE A 54 -27.98 1.57 -10.31
N ALA A 55 -27.04 0.98 -9.57
CA ALA A 55 -26.97 -0.47 -9.33
C ALA A 55 -28.30 -1.00 -8.76
N PHE A 56 -28.85 -0.31 -7.77
CA PHE A 56 -30.15 -0.62 -7.20
C PHE A 56 -31.27 -0.51 -8.23
N TRP A 57 -31.26 0.57 -9.01
CA TRP A 57 -32.26 0.78 -10.05
C TRP A 57 -32.23 -0.29 -11.15
N ILE A 58 -31.05 -0.61 -11.69
CA ILE A 58 -30.94 -1.53 -12.83
C ILE A 58 -31.36 -2.96 -12.44
N ILE A 59 -31.13 -3.36 -11.19
CA ILE A 59 -31.65 -4.65 -10.69
C ILE A 59 -33.17 -4.68 -10.65
N ASP A 60 -33.84 -3.61 -10.24
CA ASP A 60 -35.31 -3.54 -10.27
C ASP A 60 -35.86 -3.46 -11.70
N ALA A 61 -35.22 -2.63 -12.54
CA ALA A 61 -35.63 -2.43 -13.93
C ALA A 61 -35.42 -3.69 -14.79
N LEU A 62 -34.32 -4.41 -14.57
CA LEU A 62 -33.94 -5.57 -15.37
C LEU A 62 -34.44 -6.89 -14.77
N ARG A 63 -34.50 -7.01 -13.44
CA ARG A 63 -34.74 -8.26 -12.70
C ARG A 63 -33.94 -9.43 -13.30
N PRO A 64 -32.59 -9.36 -13.26
CA PRO A 64 -31.75 -10.35 -13.94
C PRO A 64 -31.83 -11.71 -13.23
N ARG A 65 -31.91 -12.78 -14.03
CA ARG A 65 -31.80 -14.16 -13.53
C ARG A 65 -30.35 -14.54 -13.27
N ARG A 66 -29.44 -13.96 -14.05
CA ARG A 66 -28.00 -14.16 -13.93
C ARG A 66 -27.29 -12.82 -14.11
N PHE A 67 -26.51 -12.45 -13.10
CA PHE A 67 -25.62 -11.30 -13.08
C PHE A 67 -24.18 -11.78 -12.93
N VAL A 68 -23.28 -11.22 -13.73
CA VAL A 68 -21.85 -11.47 -13.63
C VAL A 68 -21.10 -10.15 -13.54
N GLU A 69 -20.15 -10.06 -12.61
CA GLU A 69 -19.19 -8.98 -12.50
C GLU A 69 -17.77 -9.50 -12.72
N LEU A 70 -17.03 -8.80 -13.59
CA LEU A 70 -15.61 -9.02 -13.87
C LEU A 70 -14.83 -7.86 -13.25
N GLY A 71 -13.95 -8.17 -12.29
CA GLY A 71 -13.25 -7.16 -11.50
C GLY A 71 -14.13 -6.66 -10.36
N THR A 72 -13.95 -7.26 -9.18
CA THR A 72 -14.81 -6.99 -8.01
C THR A 72 -14.07 -6.22 -6.92
N HIS A 73 -12.75 -6.40 -6.83
CA HIS A 73 -11.91 -5.72 -5.85
C HIS A 73 -12.50 -5.78 -4.41
N SER A 74 -12.74 -4.63 -3.76
CA SER A 74 -13.32 -4.52 -2.41
C SER A 74 -14.82 -4.80 -2.34
N GLY A 75 -15.49 -4.91 -3.49
CA GLY A 75 -16.84 -5.43 -3.67
C GLY A 75 -17.99 -4.48 -3.39
N ASN A 76 -17.76 -3.16 -3.40
CA ASN A 76 -18.85 -2.16 -3.28
C ASN A 76 -19.93 -2.36 -4.36
N SER A 77 -19.49 -2.58 -5.61
CA SER A 77 -20.37 -2.77 -6.77
C SER A 77 -21.20 -4.04 -6.65
N PHE A 78 -20.54 -5.18 -6.52
CA PHE A 78 -21.19 -6.48 -6.36
C PHE A 78 -22.15 -6.51 -5.18
N ALA A 79 -21.75 -5.94 -4.03
CA ALA A 79 -22.59 -5.87 -2.85
C ALA A 79 -23.87 -5.05 -3.13
N ALA A 80 -23.78 -3.94 -3.87
CA ALA A 80 -24.95 -3.13 -4.21
C ALA A 80 -25.93 -3.90 -5.11
N PHE A 81 -25.45 -4.59 -6.16
CA PHE A 81 -26.31 -5.39 -7.03
C PHE A 81 -27.01 -6.52 -6.26
N VAL A 82 -26.26 -7.26 -5.45
CA VAL A 82 -26.79 -8.38 -4.65
C VAL A 82 -27.77 -7.88 -3.57
N GLN A 83 -27.45 -6.76 -2.91
CA GLN A 83 -28.32 -6.16 -1.90
C GLN A 83 -29.68 -5.75 -2.49
N ALA A 84 -29.69 -5.13 -3.68
CA ALA A 84 -30.94 -4.78 -4.33
C ALA A 84 -31.75 -6.03 -4.72
N ALA A 85 -31.10 -7.06 -5.23
CA ALA A 85 -31.76 -8.30 -5.60
C ALA A 85 -32.40 -8.99 -4.38
N ASP A 86 -31.68 -9.05 -3.25
CA ASP A 86 -32.20 -9.57 -1.97
C ASP A 86 -33.39 -8.75 -1.46
N ALA A 87 -33.27 -7.41 -1.45
CA ALA A 87 -34.34 -6.53 -1.00
C ALA A 87 -35.62 -6.60 -1.86
N LEU A 88 -35.47 -6.92 -3.14
CA LEU A 88 -36.57 -7.11 -4.09
C LEU A 88 -37.11 -8.55 -4.12
N GLY A 89 -36.52 -9.46 -3.33
CA GLY A 89 -36.89 -10.88 -3.28
C GLY A 89 -36.67 -11.60 -4.61
N LEU A 90 -35.61 -11.24 -5.33
CA LEU A 90 -35.26 -11.88 -6.60
C LEU A 90 -34.54 -13.21 -6.36
N ASP A 91 -34.97 -14.23 -7.09
CA ASP A 91 -34.17 -15.44 -7.29
C ASP A 91 -33.19 -15.23 -8.45
N GLY A 92 -32.01 -15.84 -8.38
CA GLY A 92 -31.04 -15.79 -9.46
C GLY A 92 -29.64 -16.18 -9.04
N GLU A 93 -28.70 -16.06 -9.97
CA GLU A 93 -27.29 -16.39 -9.77
C GLU A 93 -26.43 -15.14 -9.99
N TYR A 94 -25.77 -14.68 -8.93
CA TYR A 94 -24.96 -13.46 -8.93
C TYR A 94 -23.52 -13.89 -8.71
N ASN A 95 -22.66 -13.68 -9.70
CA ASN A 95 -21.27 -14.13 -9.67
C ASN A 95 -20.31 -12.93 -9.74
N ALA A 96 -19.37 -12.88 -8.80
CA ALA A 96 -18.23 -11.96 -8.82
C ALA A 96 -16.96 -12.74 -9.17
N ILE A 97 -16.21 -12.23 -10.14
CA ILE A 97 -15.07 -12.93 -10.71
C ILE A 97 -13.86 -12.01 -10.66
N ASP A 98 -12.81 -12.46 -9.98
CA ASP A 98 -11.57 -11.73 -9.79
C ASP A 98 -10.48 -12.72 -9.36
N HIS A 99 -9.21 -12.36 -9.51
CA HIS A 99 -8.13 -13.08 -8.85
C HIS A 99 -7.98 -12.67 -7.37
N TRP A 100 -8.41 -11.46 -7.02
CA TRP A 100 -8.11 -10.74 -5.78
C TRP A 100 -6.60 -10.69 -5.49
N ARG A 101 -5.82 -10.43 -6.54
CA ARG A 101 -4.37 -10.20 -6.44
C ARG A 101 -4.00 -8.76 -6.79
N GLY A 102 -4.92 -8.01 -7.40
CA GLY A 102 -4.66 -6.71 -8.01
C GLY A 102 -3.95 -6.81 -9.36
N ASP A 103 -3.75 -5.65 -9.98
CA ASP A 103 -3.07 -5.46 -11.26
C ASP A 103 -2.34 -4.10 -11.29
N GLU A 104 -1.74 -3.74 -12.42
CA GLU A 104 -0.96 -2.50 -12.58
C GLU A 104 -1.79 -1.22 -12.38
N GLN A 105 -3.10 -1.26 -12.62
CA GLN A 105 -3.99 -0.10 -12.53
C GLN A 105 -4.76 -0.04 -11.20
N ALA A 106 -5.14 -1.18 -10.64
CA ALA A 106 -5.80 -1.29 -9.34
C ALA A 106 -4.81 -1.31 -8.16
N GLY A 107 -3.52 -1.59 -8.42
CA GLY A 107 -2.50 -1.87 -7.41
C GLY A 107 -2.60 -3.31 -6.87
N PHE A 108 -1.46 -3.88 -6.45
CA PHE A 108 -1.41 -5.21 -5.86
C PHE A 108 -1.79 -5.19 -4.37
N TYR A 109 -2.59 -6.15 -3.93
CA TYR A 109 -3.06 -6.25 -2.54
C TYR A 109 -3.08 -7.71 -2.05
N GLY A 110 -3.06 -7.88 -0.73
CA GLY A 110 -3.07 -9.18 -0.07
C GLY A 110 -4.45 -9.85 -0.02
N ASP A 111 -4.48 -11.11 0.41
CA ASP A 111 -5.69 -11.93 0.50
C ASP A 111 -6.77 -11.38 1.46
N GLN A 112 -6.46 -10.36 2.27
CA GLN A 112 -7.38 -9.78 3.23
C GLN A 112 -8.66 -9.23 2.58
N ILE A 113 -8.55 -8.66 1.37
CA ILE A 113 -9.71 -8.13 0.64
C ILE A 113 -10.70 -9.25 0.33
N TYR A 114 -10.21 -10.36 -0.24
CA TYR A 114 -11.07 -11.50 -0.56
C TYR A 114 -11.67 -12.13 0.70
N GLU A 115 -10.87 -12.36 1.75
CA GLU A 115 -11.39 -13.03 2.95
C GLU A 115 -12.46 -12.18 3.66
N SER A 116 -12.27 -10.86 3.73
CA SER A 116 -13.29 -9.92 4.22
C SER A 116 -14.56 -10.01 3.37
N LEU A 117 -14.42 -10.00 2.05
CA LEU A 117 -15.55 -10.02 1.13
C LEU A 117 -16.32 -11.35 1.19
N LYS A 118 -15.60 -12.46 1.25
CA LYS A 118 -16.15 -13.81 1.39
C LYS A 118 -16.94 -13.94 2.69
N GLN A 119 -16.39 -13.49 3.82
CA GLN A 119 -17.10 -13.51 5.11
C GLN A 119 -18.40 -12.68 5.04
N TYR A 120 -18.34 -11.50 4.43
CA TYR A 120 -19.52 -10.64 4.24
C TYR A 120 -20.63 -11.35 3.44
N PHE A 121 -20.32 -11.89 2.25
CA PHE A 121 -21.33 -12.54 1.41
C PHE A 121 -21.85 -13.86 2.00
N GLN A 122 -21.00 -14.63 2.66
CA GLN A 122 -21.44 -15.85 3.35
C GLN A 122 -22.39 -15.55 4.50
N ALA A 123 -22.16 -14.44 5.23
CA ALA A 123 -23.04 -14.03 6.32
C ALA A 123 -24.35 -13.43 5.80
N ARG A 124 -24.30 -12.58 4.77
CA ARG A 124 -25.43 -11.74 4.38
C ARG A 124 -26.25 -12.28 3.20
N PHE A 125 -25.62 -12.96 2.25
CA PHE A 125 -26.24 -13.40 0.99
C PHE A 125 -25.82 -14.82 0.54
N PRO A 126 -25.82 -15.84 1.44
CA PRO A 126 -25.22 -17.16 1.17
C PRO A 126 -25.85 -17.95 0.02
N ARG A 127 -27.07 -17.59 -0.39
CA ARG A 127 -27.81 -18.26 -1.48
C ARG A 127 -27.69 -17.56 -2.82
N LEU A 128 -27.45 -16.25 -2.81
CA LEU A 128 -27.56 -15.39 -3.99
C LEU A 128 -26.19 -15.11 -4.63
N ALA A 129 -25.19 -14.86 -3.78
CA ALA A 129 -23.86 -14.44 -4.20
C ALA A 129 -22.87 -15.60 -4.25
N LYS A 130 -22.08 -15.64 -5.33
CA LYS A 130 -20.97 -16.58 -5.51
C LYS A 130 -19.71 -15.82 -5.91
N LEU A 131 -18.61 -16.09 -5.21
CA LEU A 131 -17.28 -15.52 -5.53
C LEU A 131 -16.44 -16.58 -6.26
N MET A 132 -15.86 -16.21 -7.39
CA MET A 132 -15.03 -17.07 -8.24
C MET A 132 -13.60 -16.52 -8.34
N ARG A 133 -12.65 -17.16 -7.64
CA ARG A 133 -11.23 -16.85 -7.74
C ARG A 133 -10.64 -17.44 -9.03
N SER A 134 -10.72 -16.71 -10.14
CA SER A 134 -10.25 -17.17 -11.46
C SER A 134 -9.97 -16.00 -12.40
N SER A 135 -9.36 -16.29 -13.54
CA SER A 135 -9.34 -15.34 -14.66
C SER A 135 -10.76 -15.20 -15.24
N PHE A 136 -11.00 -14.12 -15.98
CA PHE A 136 -12.28 -13.93 -16.67
C PHE A 136 -12.47 -14.96 -17.79
N ASP A 137 -11.39 -15.32 -18.49
CA ASP A 137 -11.43 -16.31 -19.58
C ASP A 137 -11.77 -17.71 -19.08
N ASP A 138 -11.12 -18.16 -18.01
CA ASP A 138 -11.41 -19.49 -17.42
C ASP A 138 -12.85 -19.54 -16.89
N ALA A 139 -13.30 -18.46 -16.26
CA ALA A 139 -14.67 -18.37 -15.78
C ALA A 139 -15.70 -18.40 -16.91
N ALA A 140 -15.45 -17.70 -18.02
CA ALA A 140 -16.36 -17.64 -19.17
C ALA A 140 -16.69 -19.05 -19.71
N GLY A 141 -15.73 -19.99 -19.64
CA GLY A 141 -15.91 -21.39 -20.02
C GLY A 141 -16.94 -22.16 -19.17
N THR A 142 -17.27 -21.65 -17.97
CA THR A 142 -18.26 -22.26 -17.06
C THR A 142 -19.69 -21.75 -17.27
N PHE A 143 -19.86 -20.67 -18.04
CA PHE A 143 -21.17 -20.08 -18.31
C PHE A 143 -21.74 -20.56 -19.64
N GLU A 144 -23.02 -20.92 -19.61
CA GLU A 144 -23.80 -21.26 -20.81
C GLU A 144 -24.02 -20.02 -21.69
N GLU A 145 -24.02 -20.22 -23.00
CA GLU A 145 -24.32 -19.15 -23.97
C GLU A 145 -25.74 -18.61 -23.78
N ARG A 146 -25.91 -17.31 -24.05
CA ARG A 146 -27.21 -16.62 -24.03
C ARG A 146 -27.97 -16.70 -22.70
N THR A 147 -27.28 -16.73 -21.56
CA THR A 147 -27.90 -16.85 -20.23
C THR A 147 -27.70 -15.65 -19.30
N ILE A 148 -26.71 -14.79 -19.56
CA ILE A 148 -26.39 -13.66 -18.69
C ILE A 148 -27.28 -12.46 -19.04
N ASP A 149 -28.09 -12.02 -18.08
CA ASP A 149 -29.00 -10.87 -18.30
C ASP A 149 -28.27 -9.54 -18.04
N LEU A 150 -27.32 -9.51 -17.10
CA LEU A 150 -26.51 -8.34 -16.76
C LEU A 150 -25.04 -8.72 -16.62
N LEU A 151 -24.16 -7.99 -17.29
CA LEU A 151 -22.71 -8.12 -17.17
C LEU A 151 -22.11 -6.78 -16.78
N HIS A 152 -21.25 -6.76 -15.76
CA HIS A 152 -20.44 -5.60 -15.39
C HIS A 152 -18.96 -5.92 -15.61
N ILE A 153 -18.26 -5.06 -16.34
CA ILE A 153 -16.84 -5.18 -16.64
C ILE A 153 -16.10 -3.97 -16.04
N ASP A 154 -15.23 -4.26 -15.07
CA ASP A 154 -14.43 -3.32 -14.28
C ASP A 154 -13.06 -3.96 -13.93
N GLY A 155 -12.45 -4.59 -14.94
CA GLY A 155 -11.16 -5.27 -14.86
C GLY A 155 -9.99 -4.37 -15.26
N LEU A 156 -9.13 -4.83 -16.18
CA LEU A 156 -8.06 -4.00 -16.71
C LEU A 156 -8.59 -3.01 -17.76
N HIS A 157 -8.23 -1.74 -17.63
CA HIS A 157 -8.87 -0.63 -18.35
C HIS A 157 -8.17 -0.25 -19.66
N THR A 158 -7.16 -1.01 -20.10
CA THR A 158 -6.58 -0.82 -21.44
C THR A 158 -7.62 -1.16 -22.51
N TYR A 159 -7.50 -0.55 -23.69
CA TYR A 159 -8.47 -0.76 -24.78
C TYR A 159 -8.53 -2.22 -25.21
N GLU A 160 -7.38 -2.87 -25.30
CA GLU A 160 -7.24 -4.26 -25.72
C GLU A 160 -7.86 -5.22 -24.71
N ALA A 161 -7.64 -5.00 -23.40
CA ALA A 161 -8.18 -5.86 -22.35
C ALA A 161 -9.71 -5.76 -22.25
N VAL A 162 -10.26 -4.55 -22.14
CA VAL A 162 -11.71 -4.37 -22.05
C VAL A 162 -12.44 -4.81 -23.32
N LYS A 163 -11.80 -4.68 -24.49
CA LYS A 163 -12.34 -5.20 -25.76
C LYS A 163 -12.36 -6.72 -25.77
N HIS A 164 -11.26 -7.36 -25.35
CA HIS A 164 -11.19 -8.82 -25.22
C HIS A 164 -12.28 -9.35 -24.27
N ASP A 165 -12.42 -8.74 -23.09
CA ASP A 165 -13.46 -9.13 -22.13
C ASP A 165 -14.87 -8.96 -22.70
N PHE A 166 -15.15 -7.82 -23.34
CA PHE A 166 -16.44 -7.59 -24.00
C PHE A 166 -16.73 -8.65 -25.07
N GLU A 167 -15.79 -8.93 -25.96
CA GLU A 167 -15.96 -9.87 -27.06
C GLU A 167 -16.06 -11.33 -26.59
N ASN A 168 -15.27 -11.73 -25.60
CA ASN A 168 -15.29 -13.08 -25.03
C ASN A 168 -16.62 -13.36 -24.29
N TRP A 169 -17.16 -12.37 -23.60
CA TRP A 169 -18.40 -12.51 -22.83
C TRP A 169 -19.68 -12.22 -23.63
N LEU A 170 -19.60 -11.51 -24.76
CA LEU A 170 -20.76 -11.19 -25.59
C LEU A 170 -21.63 -12.41 -25.98
N PRO A 171 -21.08 -13.58 -26.40
CA PRO A 171 -21.88 -14.77 -26.69
C PRO A 171 -22.66 -15.33 -25.48
N LYS A 172 -22.23 -15.00 -24.26
CA LYS A 172 -22.88 -15.42 -23.01
C LYS A 172 -24.11 -14.57 -22.67
N MET A 173 -24.24 -13.40 -23.28
CA MET A 173 -25.32 -12.46 -23.03
C MET A 173 -26.65 -12.96 -23.59
N SER A 174 -27.69 -12.90 -22.75
CA SER A 174 -29.05 -13.28 -23.12
C SER A 174 -29.68 -12.24 -24.06
N GLU A 175 -30.86 -12.56 -24.57
CA GLU A 175 -31.69 -11.61 -25.32
C GLU A 175 -32.13 -10.38 -24.52
N ARG A 176 -32.02 -10.41 -23.20
CA ARG A 176 -32.30 -9.27 -22.30
C ARG A 176 -31.00 -8.57 -21.89
N GLY A 177 -29.87 -8.96 -22.50
CA GLY A 177 -28.53 -8.59 -22.08
C GLY A 177 -28.27 -7.10 -22.04
N VAL A 178 -27.76 -6.65 -20.90
CA VAL A 178 -27.19 -5.32 -20.70
C VAL A 178 -25.74 -5.48 -20.23
N VAL A 179 -24.82 -4.76 -20.86
CA VAL A 179 -23.42 -4.71 -20.44
C VAL A 179 -23.13 -3.34 -19.83
N LEU A 180 -22.43 -3.34 -18.70
CA LEU A 180 -21.95 -2.16 -18.01
C LEU A 180 -20.42 -2.11 -18.13
N LEU A 181 -19.87 -0.98 -18.60
CA LEU A 181 -18.42 -0.74 -18.62
C LEU A 181 -18.11 0.45 -17.72
N HIS A 182 -17.35 0.21 -16.66
CA HIS A 182 -16.92 1.26 -15.73
C HIS A 182 -15.71 2.04 -16.28
N ASP A 183 -15.35 3.16 -15.65
CA ASP A 183 -14.27 4.08 -16.09
C ASP A 183 -14.44 4.67 -17.51
N SER A 184 -15.67 4.70 -18.01
CA SER A 184 -15.99 5.17 -19.36
C SER A 184 -15.65 6.65 -19.61
N ALA A 185 -15.55 7.48 -18.56
CA ALA A 185 -15.23 8.90 -18.61
C ALA A 185 -13.74 9.21 -18.37
N VAL A 186 -12.90 8.20 -18.11
CA VAL A 186 -11.45 8.39 -17.90
C VAL A 186 -10.73 8.61 -19.24
N ARG A 187 -9.83 9.60 -19.30
CA ARG A 187 -9.08 10.00 -20.53
C ARG A 187 -7.59 10.24 -20.25
N ARG A 188 -6.97 9.42 -19.40
CA ARG A 188 -5.56 9.57 -18.98
C ARG A 188 -4.79 8.27 -19.16
N GLY A 189 -3.47 8.37 -19.36
CA GLY A 189 -2.61 7.21 -19.48
C GLY A 189 -3.01 6.28 -20.64
N ASP A 190 -2.97 5.00 -20.38
CA ASP A 190 -3.32 3.91 -21.29
C ASP A 190 -4.80 3.47 -21.19
N PHE A 191 -5.63 4.18 -20.42
CA PHE A 191 -7.05 3.91 -20.32
C PHE A 191 -7.71 3.95 -21.71
N GLY A 192 -8.45 2.90 -22.02
CA GLY A 192 -9.01 2.63 -23.33
C GLY A 192 -10.50 2.34 -23.35
N VAL A 193 -11.16 2.24 -22.18
CA VAL A 193 -12.60 1.95 -22.10
C VAL A 193 -13.43 2.92 -22.95
N TYR A 194 -13.11 4.20 -22.90
CA TYR A 194 -13.84 5.20 -23.69
C TYR A 194 -13.75 5.01 -25.20
N LYS A 195 -12.61 4.50 -25.70
CA LYS A 195 -12.42 4.21 -27.12
C LYS A 195 -13.34 3.07 -27.54
N LEU A 196 -13.44 2.04 -26.70
CA LEU A 196 -14.39 0.94 -26.92
C LEU A 196 -15.83 1.44 -26.86
N VAL A 197 -16.18 2.29 -25.88
CA VAL A 197 -17.52 2.88 -25.79
C VAL A 197 -17.88 3.66 -27.06
N ASP A 198 -16.96 4.45 -27.62
CA ASP A 198 -17.15 5.18 -28.88
C ASP A 198 -17.34 4.23 -30.08
N GLU A 199 -16.63 3.10 -30.13
CA GLU A 199 -16.83 2.04 -31.13
C GLU A 199 -18.22 1.38 -30.98
N LEU A 200 -18.60 1.01 -29.75
CA LEU A 200 -19.85 0.33 -29.46
C LEU A 200 -21.08 1.20 -29.74
N ARG A 201 -20.97 2.53 -29.59
CA ARG A 201 -22.03 3.49 -29.97
C ARG A 201 -22.43 3.41 -31.45
N GLN A 202 -21.57 2.90 -32.32
CA GLN A 202 -21.89 2.72 -33.74
C GLN A 202 -22.81 1.51 -33.99
N LYS A 203 -22.91 0.59 -33.02
CA LYS A 203 -23.61 -0.69 -33.17
C LYS A 203 -24.75 -0.88 -32.17
N TYR A 204 -24.65 -0.32 -30.98
CA TYR A 204 -25.57 -0.55 -29.86
C TYR A 204 -26.13 0.77 -29.32
N ASP A 205 -27.29 0.70 -28.67
CA ASP A 205 -27.78 1.81 -27.85
C ASP A 205 -26.90 1.92 -26.59
N VAL A 206 -26.32 3.11 -26.38
CA VAL A 206 -25.40 3.36 -25.26
C VAL A 206 -25.81 4.61 -24.48
N PHE A 207 -26.12 4.42 -23.21
CA PHE A 207 -26.26 5.49 -22.22
C PHE A 207 -24.99 5.59 -21.39
N GLU A 208 -24.59 6.79 -20.96
CA GLU A 208 -23.36 6.95 -20.20
C GLU A 208 -23.51 7.97 -19.06
N PHE A 209 -23.01 7.59 -17.89
CA PHE A 209 -22.78 8.47 -16.75
C PHE A 209 -21.39 9.10 -16.82
N GLN A 210 -21.24 10.32 -16.29
CA GLN A 210 -19.96 11.05 -16.26
C GLN A 210 -19.37 11.20 -14.85
N HIS A 211 -20.17 10.98 -13.80
CA HIS A 211 -19.70 10.99 -12.41
C HIS A 211 -19.04 9.65 -12.07
N SER A 212 -18.29 9.59 -10.97
CA SER A 212 -17.63 8.36 -10.50
C SER A 212 -16.86 7.66 -11.63
N HIS A 213 -15.99 8.42 -12.31
CA HIS A 213 -15.18 7.98 -13.45
C HIS A 213 -15.93 7.47 -14.69
N GLY A 214 -17.26 7.52 -14.66
CA GLY A 214 -18.14 7.16 -15.74
C GLY A 214 -18.57 5.70 -15.71
N LEU A 215 -19.75 5.45 -16.28
CA LEU A 215 -20.31 4.13 -16.44
C LEU A 215 -21.15 4.11 -17.71
N ALA A 216 -20.72 3.31 -18.68
CA ALA A 216 -21.47 3.09 -19.92
C ALA A 216 -22.43 1.91 -19.74
N VAL A 217 -23.67 2.10 -20.17
CA VAL A 217 -24.77 1.13 -20.15
C VAL A 217 -25.10 0.79 -21.60
N ILE A 218 -24.81 -0.42 -22.02
CA ILE A 218 -24.88 -0.86 -23.42
C ILE A 218 -25.96 -1.93 -23.56
N ARG A 219 -26.91 -1.68 -24.46
CA ARG A 219 -27.91 -2.68 -24.85
C ARG A 219 -27.31 -3.66 -25.87
N VAL A 220 -27.08 -4.90 -25.45
CA VAL A 220 -26.66 -5.98 -26.36
C VAL A 220 -27.80 -6.95 -26.67
N GLY A 221 -28.84 -6.99 -25.83
CA GLY A 221 -30.03 -7.79 -26.01
C GLY A 221 -31.14 -7.09 -26.80
N GLU A 222 -31.87 -7.86 -27.60
CA GLU A 222 -33.00 -7.36 -28.39
C GLU A 222 -34.25 -7.06 -27.54
N ARG A 223 -34.41 -7.73 -26.40
CA ARG A 223 -35.63 -7.78 -25.57
C ARG A 223 -35.44 -7.20 -24.15
N VAL A 224 -34.74 -6.07 -24.04
CA VAL A 224 -34.58 -5.37 -22.76
C VAL A 224 -35.91 -4.81 -22.24
N PRO A 225 -36.14 -4.76 -20.91
CA PRO A 225 -37.39 -4.22 -20.35
C PRO A 225 -37.64 -2.75 -20.68
N PRO A 226 -38.91 -2.29 -20.72
CA PRO A 226 -39.25 -0.92 -21.08
C PRO A 226 -38.59 0.16 -20.24
N LEU A 227 -38.32 -0.10 -18.94
CA LEU A 227 -37.63 0.87 -18.08
C LEU A 227 -36.18 1.09 -18.50
N VAL A 228 -35.48 0.02 -18.92
CA VAL A 228 -34.11 0.08 -19.43
C VAL A 228 -34.08 0.79 -20.79
N ASP A 229 -35.00 0.43 -21.68
CA ASP A 229 -35.14 1.09 -22.98
C ASP A 229 -35.44 2.60 -22.83
N ALA A 230 -36.31 2.97 -21.88
CA ALA A 230 -36.60 4.36 -21.56
C ALA A 230 -35.40 5.13 -21.02
N LEU A 231 -34.52 4.49 -20.24
CA LEU A 231 -33.26 5.09 -19.79
C LEU A 231 -32.33 5.38 -20.98
N LEU A 232 -32.13 4.39 -21.85
CA LEU A 232 -31.22 4.49 -23.00
C LEU A 232 -31.61 5.64 -23.95
N HIS A 233 -32.91 5.92 -24.06
CA HIS A 233 -33.45 6.99 -24.91
C HIS A 233 -33.81 8.27 -24.14
N ALA A 234 -33.49 8.34 -22.84
CA ALA A 234 -33.80 9.49 -22.02
C ALA A 234 -33.06 10.73 -22.54
N ARG A 235 -33.81 11.82 -22.73
CA ARG A 235 -33.25 13.14 -23.06
C ARG A 235 -33.40 14.07 -21.86
N PRO A 236 -32.45 15.00 -21.63
CA PRO A 236 -32.63 16.04 -20.63
C PRO A 236 -33.94 16.79 -20.88
N ASP A 237 -34.75 16.98 -19.84
CA ASP A 237 -35.92 17.84 -19.94
C ASP A 237 -35.56 19.32 -19.80
N VAL A 238 -36.57 20.20 -19.93
CA VAL A 238 -36.42 21.67 -19.85
C VAL A 238 -35.86 22.13 -18.49
N ASN A 239 -36.00 21.32 -17.44
CA ASN A 239 -35.51 21.60 -16.09
C ASN A 239 -34.15 20.95 -15.81
N SER A 240 -33.49 20.37 -16.81
CA SER A 240 -32.26 19.58 -16.65
C SER A 240 -32.43 18.35 -15.74
N ASN A 241 -33.66 17.85 -15.57
CA ASN A 241 -33.90 16.56 -14.93
C ASN A 241 -33.59 15.46 -15.94
N SER A 242 -32.39 14.92 -15.83
CA SER A 242 -31.94 13.73 -16.55
C SER A 242 -31.66 12.59 -15.59
N PRO A 243 -31.69 11.33 -16.05
CA PRO A 243 -31.22 10.22 -15.22
C PRO A 243 -29.78 10.43 -14.74
N GLN A 244 -28.90 11.00 -15.57
CA GLN A 244 -27.53 11.34 -15.17
C GLN A 244 -27.50 12.28 -13.97
N ALA A 245 -28.30 13.35 -13.99
CA ALA A 245 -28.35 14.31 -12.88
C ALA A 245 -28.98 13.69 -11.62
N TYR A 246 -29.99 12.82 -11.77
CA TYR A 246 -30.63 12.13 -10.65
C TYR A 246 -29.65 11.18 -9.94
N PHE A 247 -29.09 10.22 -10.68
CA PHE A 247 -28.15 9.24 -10.14
C PHE A 247 -26.86 9.91 -9.66
N GLY A 248 -26.36 10.91 -10.38
CA GLY A 248 -25.18 11.66 -9.97
C GLY A 248 -25.36 12.38 -8.64
N ARG A 249 -26.54 12.97 -8.36
CA ARG A 249 -26.81 13.61 -7.05
C ARG A 249 -26.84 12.59 -5.91
N LEU A 250 -27.55 11.48 -6.08
CA LEU A 250 -27.63 10.42 -5.06
C LEU A 250 -26.25 9.78 -4.84
N GLY A 251 -25.55 9.47 -5.93
CA GLY A 251 -24.22 8.89 -5.91
C GLY A 251 -23.20 9.78 -5.22
N ASN A 252 -23.16 11.06 -5.57
CA ASN A 252 -22.25 12.02 -4.94
C ASN A 252 -22.48 12.12 -3.43
N ALA A 253 -23.72 12.04 -2.95
CA ALA A 253 -24.00 12.03 -1.52
C ALA A 253 -23.36 10.82 -0.82
N LEU A 254 -23.42 9.62 -1.43
CA LEU A 254 -22.77 8.43 -0.90
C LEU A 254 -21.25 8.50 -0.96
N VAL A 255 -20.68 9.07 -2.02
CA VAL A 255 -19.23 9.29 -2.13
C VAL A 255 -18.74 10.24 -1.02
N GLN A 256 -19.49 11.32 -0.73
CA GLN A 256 -19.16 12.22 0.38
C GLN A 256 -19.27 11.53 1.74
N GLU A 257 -20.28 10.66 1.93
CA GLU A 257 -20.42 9.86 3.15
C GLU A 257 -19.25 8.90 3.35
N ALA A 258 -18.86 8.16 2.32
CA ALA A 258 -17.70 7.28 2.34
C ALA A 258 -16.43 8.08 2.67
N HIS A 259 -16.11 9.13 1.90
CA HIS A 259 -14.94 9.97 2.17
C HIS A 259 -14.93 10.56 3.58
N SER A 260 -16.09 10.95 4.11
CA SER A 260 -16.20 11.48 5.47
C SER A 260 -15.87 10.41 6.51
N ALA A 261 -16.35 9.18 6.33
CA ALA A 261 -16.04 8.06 7.22
C ALA A 261 -14.53 7.74 7.24
N ILE A 262 -13.91 7.65 6.06
CA ILE A 262 -12.47 7.43 5.91
C ILE A 262 -11.65 8.58 6.53
N MET A 263 -12.08 9.83 6.34
CA MET A 263 -11.42 10.97 6.96
C MET A 263 -11.49 10.91 8.50
N VAL A 264 -12.64 10.51 9.07
CA VAL A 264 -12.78 10.34 10.52
C VAL A 264 -11.85 9.24 11.04
N GLU A 265 -11.74 8.10 10.36
CA GLU A 265 -10.80 7.03 10.73
C GLU A 265 -9.35 7.51 10.69
N HIS A 266 -8.96 8.25 9.64
CA HIS A 266 -7.61 8.83 9.55
C HIS A 266 -7.34 9.86 10.65
N LEU A 267 -8.34 10.66 11.04
CA LEU A 267 -8.19 11.63 12.14
C LEU A 267 -7.97 10.93 13.48
N VAL A 268 -8.73 9.86 13.77
CA VAL A 268 -8.55 9.06 15.00
C VAL A 268 -7.17 8.40 15.01
N ALA A 269 -6.76 7.76 13.91
CA ALA A 269 -5.44 7.14 13.81
C ALA A 269 -4.31 8.17 13.98
N LYS A 270 -4.49 9.39 13.47
CA LYS A 270 -3.54 10.49 13.64
C LYS A 270 -3.45 10.92 15.11
N GLU A 271 -4.56 11.03 15.82
CA GLU A 271 -4.59 11.40 17.24
C GLU A 271 -3.83 10.36 18.09
N GLU A 272 -4.01 9.06 17.82
CA GLU A 272 -3.26 7.98 18.48
C GLU A 272 -1.74 8.06 18.26
N VAL A 273 -1.32 8.44 17.04
CA VAL A 273 0.10 8.66 16.71
C VAL A 273 0.63 9.89 17.43
N GLU A 274 -0.12 10.99 17.48
CA GLU A 274 0.27 12.22 18.20
C GLU A 274 0.44 11.98 19.71
N GLU A 275 -0.47 11.23 20.34
CA GLU A 275 -0.34 10.83 21.75
C GLU A 275 0.90 9.95 21.99
N SER A 276 1.17 9.02 21.07
CA SER A 276 2.34 8.13 21.15
C SER A 276 3.64 8.92 20.97
N LEU A 277 3.67 9.88 20.06
CA LEU A 277 4.79 10.80 19.89
C LEU A 277 5.03 11.67 21.13
N ALA A 278 3.97 12.20 21.75
CA ALA A 278 4.06 12.98 22.97
C ALA A 278 4.67 12.17 24.14
N ARG A 279 4.32 10.88 24.25
CA ARG A 279 4.93 9.96 25.23
C ARG A 279 6.43 9.80 24.99
N VAL A 280 6.83 9.52 23.75
CA VAL A 280 8.26 9.35 23.38
C VAL A 280 9.07 10.63 23.65
N ILE A 281 8.53 11.81 23.30
CA ILE A 281 9.18 13.10 23.57
C ILE A 281 9.41 13.29 25.08
N ASN A 282 8.41 12.97 25.90
CA ASN A 282 8.54 13.10 27.36
C ASN A 282 9.55 12.11 27.94
N GLU A 283 9.59 10.87 27.46
CA GLU A 283 10.61 9.89 27.86
C GLU A 283 12.02 10.35 27.47
N GLU A 284 12.20 10.86 26.24
CA GLU A 284 13.50 11.35 25.78
C GLU A 284 13.98 12.53 26.64
N ARG A 285 13.07 13.45 27.00
CA ARG A 285 13.35 14.55 27.92
C ARG A 285 13.83 14.04 29.29
N LEU A 286 13.11 13.10 29.89
CA LEU A 286 13.47 12.51 31.18
C LEU A 286 14.84 11.79 31.12
N LEU A 287 15.12 11.09 30.03
CA LEU A 287 16.41 10.44 29.82
C LEU A 287 17.55 11.45 29.69
N ARG A 288 17.33 12.57 28.98
CA ARG A 288 18.31 13.67 28.89
C ARG A 288 18.58 14.30 30.27
N GLU A 289 17.53 14.61 31.03
CA GLU A 289 17.65 15.15 32.40
C GLU A 289 18.44 14.20 33.30
N ARG A 290 18.18 12.90 33.22
CA ARG A 290 18.90 11.88 34.01
C ARG A 290 20.35 11.74 33.58
N ARG A 291 20.64 11.75 32.28
CA ARG A 291 22.00 11.74 31.74
C ARG A 291 22.78 12.95 32.23
N ASP A 292 22.20 14.14 32.17
CA ASP A 292 22.86 15.37 32.56
C ASP A 292 23.11 15.41 34.07
N SER A 293 22.17 14.91 34.89
CA SER A 293 22.36 14.73 36.34
C SER A 293 23.48 13.74 36.67
N LEU A 294 23.55 12.60 35.96
CA LEU A 294 24.63 11.64 36.11
C LEU A 294 25.98 12.27 35.73
N ARG A 295 26.03 13.00 34.62
CA ARG A 295 27.24 13.72 34.19
C ARG A 295 27.71 14.72 35.25
N SER A 296 26.82 15.56 35.78
CA SER A 296 27.19 16.51 36.84
C SER A 296 27.70 15.82 38.11
N ARG A 297 27.13 14.66 38.50
CA ARG A 297 27.64 13.86 39.63
C ARG A 297 29.03 13.30 39.35
N THR A 298 29.25 12.80 38.13
CA THR A 298 30.56 12.30 37.71
C THR A 298 31.61 13.42 37.70
N ASP A 299 31.26 14.59 37.16
CA ASP A 299 32.15 15.77 37.13
C ASP A 299 32.48 16.27 38.55
N TYR A 300 31.50 16.29 39.46
CA TYR A 300 31.70 16.64 40.86
C TYR A 300 32.62 15.66 41.59
N LEU A 301 32.42 14.35 41.40
CA LEU A 301 33.29 13.33 41.96
C LEU A 301 34.71 13.47 41.40
N LEU A 302 34.86 13.68 40.09
CA LEU A 302 36.16 13.89 39.46
C LEU A 302 36.90 15.10 40.05
N HIS A 303 36.20 16.21 40.25
CA HIS A 303 36.75 17.40 40.90
C HIS A 303 37.23 17.10 42.33
N ILE A 304 36.45 16.36 43.14
CA ILE A 304 36.88 15.95 44.49
C ILE A 304 38.14 15.10 44.43
N PHE A 305 38.18 14.10 43.53
CA PHE A 305 39.33 13.22 43.39
C PHE A 305 40.59 14.02 43.04
N VAL A 306 40.51 14.91 42.04
CA VAL A 306 41.64 15.73 41.58
C VAL A 306 42.15 16.67 42.69
N ASP A 307 41.27 17.44 43.32
CA ASP A 307 41.69 18.50 44.23
C ASP A 307 42.01 18.04 45.67
N GLN A 308 41.28 17.06 46.20
CA GLN A 308 41.40 16.68 47.62
C GLN A 308 42.31 15.48 47.88
N LEU A 309 42.50 14.61 46.89
CA LEU A 309 43.30 13.38 47.04
C LEU A 309 44.62 13.41 46.26
N GLY A 310 44.97 14.53 45.62
CA GLY A 310 46.20 14.65 44.82
C GLY A 310 46.19 13.76 43.58
N TYR A 311 45.00 13.50 43.02
CA TYR A 311 44.81 12.65 41.86
C TYR A 311 45.16 13.45 40.59
N ASP A 312 46.35 13.23 40.03
CA ASP A 312 46.72 13.75 38.71
C ASP A 312 46.38 12.68 37.63
N PRO A 313 45.37 12.92 36.77
CA PRO A 313 44.96 11.97 35.73
C PRO A 313 46.09 11.64 34.75
N ALA A 314 47.04 12.56 34.53
CA ALA A 314 48.18 12.33 33.65
C ALA A 314 49.21 11.40 34.29
N VAL A 315 49.44 11.54 35.61
CA VAL A 315 50.32 10.64 36.37
C VAL A 315 49.72 9.24 36.41
N GLN A 316 48.41 9.10 36.64
CA GLN A 316 47.76 7.79 36.69
C GLN A 316 47.69 7.11 35.32
N LYS A 317 47.45 7.88 34.24
CA LYS A 317 47.51 7.34 32.87
C LYS A 317 48.93 6.87 32.51
N ALA A 318 49.95 7.62 32.95
CA ALA A 318 51.35 7.24 32.77
C ALA A 318 51.74 6.01 33.61
N GLU A 319 51.25 5.89 34.85
CA GLU A 319 51.48 4.72 35.70
C GLU A 319 50.72 3.49 35.21
N ALA A 320 49.45 3.62 34.81
CA ALA A 320 48.66 2.53 34.25
C ALA A 320 49.32 1.93 32.99
N ALA A 321 49.88 2.78 32.12
CA ALA A 321 50.67 2.36 30.97
C ALA A 321 51.89 1.51 31.37
N VAL A 322 52.58 1.88 32.46
CA VAL A 322 53.72 1.11 33.00
C VAL A 322 53.27 -0.27 33.45
N TYR A 323 52.16 -0.37 34.19
CA TYR A 323 51.62 -1.66 34.64
C TYR A 323 51.14 -2.52 33.47
N GLU A 324 50.47 -1.94 32.49
CA GLU A 324 49.94 -2.66 31.33
C GLU A 324 51.08 -3.22 30.45
N ILE A 325 52.12 -2.44 30.19
CA ILE A 325 53.31 -2.91 29.48
C ILE A 325 54.04 -3.99 30.30
N ALA A 326 54.28 -3.74 31.60
CA ALA A 326 55.00 -4.68 32.45
C ALA A 326 54.27 -6.04 32.55
N ALA A 327 52.94 -6.04 32.61
CA ALA A 327 52.13 -7.25 32.67
C ALA A 327 51.95 -7.93 31.29
N SER A 328 52.32 -7.26 30.20
CA SER A 328 52.14 -7.81 28.86
C SER A 328 53.17 -8.90 28.53
N PRO A 329 52.80 -9.90 27.72
CA PRO A 329 53.75 -10.90 27.20
C PRO A 329 54.70 -10.31 26.14
N TYR A 330 54.44 -9.09 25.66
CA TYR A 330 55.25 -8.39 24.66
C TYR A 330 56.36 -7.53 25.28
N PHE A 331 56.48 -7.56 26.62
CA PHE A 331 57.60 -7.02 27.36
C PHE A 331 58.34 -8.16 28.06
N ASP A 332 59.52 -8.50 27.56
CA ASP A 332 60.39 -9.54 28.12
C ASP A 332 61.47 -8.87 28.97
N GLU A 333 61.45 -9.14 30.27
CA GLU A 333 62.32 -8.50 31.25
C GLU A 333 63.80 -8.84 31.03
N ASP A 334 64.12 -10.11 30.80
CA ASP A 334 65.50 -10.57 30.63
C ASP A 334 66.06 -10.09 29.30
N PHE A 335 65.24 -10.14 28.25
CA PHE A 335 65.57 -9.60 26.95
C PHE A 335 65.81 -8.08 27.03
N TYR A 336 64.86 -7.33 27.59
CA TYR A 336 64.94 -5.87 27.66
C TYR A 336 66.12 -5.40 28.54
N ARG A 337 66.41 -6.12 29.63
CA ARG A 337 67.58 -5.88 30.48
C ARG A 337 68.89 -6.03 29.69
N SER A 338 68.98 -7.04 28.82
CA SER A 338 70.16 -7.28 27.99
C SER A 338 70.41 -6.16 26.96
N VAL A 339 69.35 -5.62 26.35
CA VAL A 339 69.46 -4.58 25.31
C VAL A 339 69.52 -3.16 25.87
N SER A 340 69.01 -2.92 27.08
CA SER A 340 69.02 -1.60 27.74
C SER A 340 70.22 -1.37 28.65
N GLY A 341 70.93 -2.44 29.06
CA GLY A 341 72.08 -2.37 29.97
C GLY A 341 71.72 -2.05 31.43
N GLN A 342 70.43 -2.09 31.80
CA GLN A 342 69.95 -1.75 33.16
C GLN A 342 69.91 -2.99 34.07
N SER A 343 71.08 -3.49 34.48
CA SER A 343 71.20 -4.78 35.18
C SER A 343 70.49 -4.85 36.54
N GLU A 344 70.29 -3.73 37.23
CA GLU A 344 69.79 -3.67 38.61
C GLU A 344 68.30 -3.30 38.74
N MET A 345 67.59 -3.02 37.64
CA MET A 345 66.19 -2.55 37.70
C MET A 345 65.19 -3.71 37.79
N ASP A 346 64.08 -3.56 38.53
CA ASP A 346 62.98 -4.53 38.48
C ASP A 346 62.12 -4.37 37.22
N ARG A 347 61.25 -5.35 36.93
CA ARG A 347 60.36 -5.35 35.76
C ARG A 347 59.56 -4.07 35.57
N LEU A 348 59.02 -3.51 36.65
CA LEU A 348 58.20 -2.30 36.61
C LEU A 348 59.04 -1.06 36.29
N SER A 349 60.24 -0.98 36.86
CA SER A 349 61.22 0.06 36.56
C SER A 349 61.75 -0.04 35.13
N LEU A 350 61.92 -1.26 34.62
CA LEU A 350 62.29 -1.53 33.22
C LEU A 350 61.18 -1.12 32.24
N ALA A 351 59.92 -1.42 32.54
CA ALA A 351 58.78 -0.96 31.73
C ALA A 351 58.65 0.57 31.75
N ARG A 352 58.88 1.20 32.91
CA ARG A 352 58.94 2.67 33.03
C ARG A 352 60.11 3.26 32.24
N HIS A 353 61.27 2.61 32.27
CA HIS A 353 62.41 2.99 31.44
C HIS A 353 62.09 2.88 29.95
N TYR A 354 61.38 1.82 29.53
CA TYR A 354 60.98 1.64 28.15
C TYR A 354 60.07 2.77 27.64
N ILE A 355 59.00 3.09 28.38
CA ILE A 355 58.07 4.17 28.03
C ILE A 355 58.79 5.53 27.97
N THR A 356 59.67 5.81 28.93
CA THR A 356 60.28 7.14 29.05
C THR A 356 61.47 7.35 28.11
N ARG A 357 62.20 6.28 27.78
CA ARG A 357 63.47 6.34 27.04
C ARG A 357 63.63 5.25 25.98
N GLY A 358 63.25 4.01 26.30
CA GLY A 358 63.53 2.84 25.46
C GLY A 358 62.94 2.89 24.06
N GLU A 359 61.66 3.23 23.93
CA GLU A 359 60.99 3.33 22.63
C GLU A 359 61.63 4.39 21.73
N LYS A 360 61.94 5.57 22.30
CA LYS A 360 62.61 6.66 21.56
C LYS A 360 64.02 6.29 21.12
N ALA A 361 64.69 5.43 21.88
CA ALA A 361 65.99 4.87 21.55
C ALA A 361 65.91 3.68 20.57
N GLY A 362 64.70 3.29 20.14
CA GLY A 362 64.48 2.15 19.24
C GLY A 362 64.79 0.79 19.87
N LEU A 363 64.86 0.71 21.21
CA LEU A 363 65.16 -0.55 21.90
C LEU A 363 63.96 -1.50 21.84
N HIS A 364 64.22 -2.77 21.54
CA HIS A 364 63.17 -3.77 21.45
C HIS A 364 62.75 -4.22 22.86
N PRO A 365 61.47 -4.11 23.25
CA PRO A 365 60.97 -4.56 24.55
C PRO A 365 60.91 -6.10 24.68
N SER A 366 60.90 -6.82 23.55
CA SER A 366 60.95 -8.28 23.46
C SER A 366 61.37 -8.71 22.05
N SER A 367 61.55 -10.01 21.82
CA SER A 367 61.71 -10.57 20.46
C SER A 367 60.45 -10.45 19.60
N GLU A 368 59.28 -10.24 20.24
CA GLU A 368 57.96 -10.25 19.60
C GLU A 368 57.44 -8.85 19.25
N PHE A 369 58.21 -7.80 19.54
CA PHE A 369 57.86 -6.43 19.18
C PHE A 369 59.09 -5.60 18.80
N ASP A 370 59.09 -5.10 17.57
CA ASP A 370 60.09 -4.16 17.06
C ASP A 370 59.43 -2.78 16.89
N PRO A 371 59.76 -1.79 17.75
CA PRO A 371 59.13 -0.46 17.69
C PRO A 371 59.44 0.29 16.39
N THR A 372 60.59 0.04 15.76
CA THR A 372 61.00 0.70 14.52
C THR A 372 60.22 0.12 13.35
N PHE A 373 60.13 -1.20 13.26
CA PHE A 373 59.31 -1.89 12.27
C PHE A 373 57.83 -1.51 12.43
N TYR A 374 57.31 -1.57 13.65
CA TYR A 374 55.91 -1.25 13.93
C TYR A 374 55.58 0.20 13.54
N ALA A 375 56.44 1.18 13.86
CA ALA A 375 56.26 2.56 13.39
C ALA A 375 56.29 2.67 11.86
N SER A 376 57.22 1.98 11.19
CA SER A 376 57.36 2.03 9.74
C SER A 376 56.15 1.46 8.99
N ARG A 377 55.50 0.45 9.57
CA ARG A 377 54.35 -0.23 8.96
C ARG A 377 53.03 0.50 9.24
N ASN A 378 53.00 1.35 10.26
CA ASN A 378 51.80 2.02 10.75
C ASN A 378 51.99 3.56 10.73
N PRO A 379 52.03 4.18 9.53
CA PRO A 379 52.24 5.63 9.39
C PRO A 379 51.09 6.47 9.97
N ASP A 380 49.92 5.88 10.19
CA ASP A 380 48.78 6.49 10.89
C ASP A 380 49.09 6.83 12.36
N LEU A 381 50.11 6.20 12.93
CA LEU A 381 50.59 6.47 14.28
C LEU A 381 51.63 7.61 14.33
N ALA A 382 52.01 8.21 13.19
CA ALA A 382 52.95 9.32 13.15
C ALA A 382 52.40 10.53 13.92
N GLY A 383 53.09 10.94 15.00
CA GLY A 383 52.68 12.07 15.84
C GLY A 383 51.74 11.71 17.00
N THR A 384 51.46 10.42 17.23
CA THR A 384 50.74 10.00 18.43
C THR A 384 51.52 10.30 19.71
N THR A 385 50.80 10.59 20.79
CA THR A 385 51.36 10.72 22.15
C THR A 385 51.37 9.39 22.90
N LEU A 386 50.78 8.33 22.31
CA LEU A 386 50.71 6.99 22.87
C LEU A 386 51.98 6.19 22.56
N ASN A 387 52.50 5.45 23.54
CA ASN A 387 53.59 4.49 23.32
C ASN A 387 53.13 3.40 22.33
N LEU A 388 53.98 3.02 21.37
CA LEU A 388 53.68 2.10 20.28
C LEU A 388 53.41 0.68 20.76
N LEU A 389 54.17 0.20 21.75
CA LEU A 389 53.89 -1.10 22.36
C LEU A 389 52.52 -1.09 23.05
N LEU A 390 52.19 -0.01 23.76
CA LEU A 390 50.89 0.14 24.40
C LEU A 390 49.75 0.20 23.37
N HIS A 391 49.94 0.91 22.26
CA HIS A 391 48.99 0.91 21.14
C HIS A 391 48.79 -0.50 20.60
N TYR A 392 49.86 -1.25 20.41
CA TYR A 392 49.79 -2.62 19.91
C TYR A 392 49.00 -3.55 20.84
N ILE A 393 49.25 -3.44 22.16
CA ILE A 393 48.53 -4.20 23.18
C ILE A 393 47.02 -3.86 23.17
N GLN A 394 46.67 -2.58 23.12
CA GLN A 394 45.28 -2.13 23.25
C GLN A 394 44.44 -2.29 21.97
N PHE A 395 45.08 -2.12 20.81
CA PHE A 395 44.40 -2.04 19.51
C PHE A 395 45.06 -2.93 18.46
N GLY A 396 46.37 -2.85 18.32
CA GLY A 396 47.10 -3.46 17.20
C GLY A 396 46.91 -4.96 17.05
N LEU A 397 46.80 -5.72 18.13
CA LEU A 397 46.49 -7.16 18.09
C LEU A 397 45.11 -7.45 17.51
N ARG A 398 44.10 -6.69 17.95
CA ARG A 398 42.71 -6.85 17.50
C ARG A 398 42.53 -6.38 16.05
N GLU A 399 43.38 -5.45 15.62
CA GLU A 399 43.46 -4.93 14.26
C GLU A 399 44.36 -5.79 13.34
N GLY A 400 45.00 -6.84 13.85
CA GLY A 400 45.86 -7.74 13.06
C GLY A 400 47.17 -7.10 12.57
N ARG A 401 47.65 -6.04 13.23
CA ARG A 401 48.91 -5.35 12.85
C ARG A 401 50.12 -6.24 13.14
N GLN A 402 51.13 -6.20 12.28
CA GLN A 402 52.37 -6.95 12.46
C GLN A 402 53.34 -6.17 13.36
N ALA A 403 53.82 -6.80 14.44
CA ALA A 403 54.74 -6.20 15.41
C ALA A 403 56.23 -6.44 15.14
N VAL A 404 56.56 -7.44 14.31
CA VAL A 404 57.92 -7.78 13.89
C VAL A 404 57.96 -8.13 12.41
N PRO A 405 59.12 -8.02 11.73
CA PRO A 405 59.26 -8.49 10.36
C PRO A 405 58.90 -9.98 10.25
N ALA A 406 58.16 -10.36 9.21
CA ALA A 406 57.93 -11.76 8.92
C ALA A 406 59.29 -12.45 8.68
N LEU A 407 59.52 -13.59 9.35
CA LEU A 407 60.64 -14.46 9.02
C LEU A 407 60.59 -14.75 7.52
N ALA A 408 61.70 -14.54 6.80
CA ALA A 408 61.80 -14.87 5.39
C ALA A 408 61.63 -16.39 5.25
N VAL A 409 60.41 -16.82 4.90
CA VAL A 409 60.13 -18.20 4.54
C VAL A 409 60.59 -18.36 3.09
N ASP A 410 61.74 -19.01 2.92
CA ASP A 410 62.17 -19.47 1.60
C ASP A 410 61.06 -20.35 1.00
N GLY A 411 60.72 -20.04 -0.25
CA GLY A 411 59.47 -20.45 -0.87
C GLY A 411 59.35 -21.95 -1.10
N THR A 412 58.15 -22.47 -0.87
CA THR A 412 57.51 -23.44 -1.77
C THR A 412 56.01 -23.18 -1.79
N ALA A 413 55.48 -23.03 -3.00
CA ALA A 413 54.09 -22.75 -3.29
C ALA A 413 53.20 -23.97 -3.00
N HIS A 414 52.02 -23.72 -2.43
CA HIS A 414 50.80 -24.44 -2.80
C HIS A 414 49.60 -23.52 -2.62
N GLY A 415 48.77 -23.44 -3.66
CA GLY A 415 47.75 -22.42 -3.83
C GLY A 415 46.48 -22.61 -3.02
N ALA A 416 45.67 -21.56 -3.05
CA ALA A 416 44.23 -21.62 -2.82
C ALA A 416 43.59 -20.44 -3.56
N ASP A 417 42.77 -20.78 -4.55
CA ASP A 417 41.65 -19.96 -5.00
C ASP A 417 40.76 -19.57 -3.81
N ALA A 418 40.14 -18.39 -3.87
CA ALA A 418 38.69 -18.22 -3.80
C ALA A 418 38.25 -16.84 -3.25
N LEU A 419 37.40 -16.19 -4.07
CA LEU A 419 36.17 -15.47 -3.72
C LEU A 419 36.25 -14.05 -3.15
N THR A 420 35.99 -13.09 -4.05
CA THR A 420 35.39 -11.79 -3.74
C THR A 420 33.86 -11.92 -3.64
N PRO A 421 33.19 -11.28 -2.65
CA PRO A 421 31.74 -11.07 -2.71
C PRO A 421 31.41 -9.74 -3.39
N GLY A 422 30.40 -9.80 -4.27
CA GLY A 422 29.86 -8.67 -5.01
C GLY A 422 29.08 -7.68 -4.13
N SER A 423 29.10 -6.44 -4.61
CA SER A 423 28.31 -5.31 -4.16
C SER A 423 26.83 -5.49 -4.51
N ASN A 424 25.95 -5.42 -3.51
CA ASN A 424 24.52 -5.19 -3.73
C ASN A 424 24.20 -3.71 -3.54
N ASP A 425 23.47 -3.21 -4.54
CA ASP A 425 22.87 -1.91 -4.70
C ASP A 425 21.43 -1.97 -4.16
N GLU A 426 21.04 -1.00 -3.34
CA GLU A 426 19.63 -0.73 -2.99
C GLU A 426 19.44 0.78 -2.88
N SER A 427 18.92 1.40 -3.95
CA SER A 427 18.19 2.66 -3.84
C SER A 427 17.23 2.89 -5.02
N ALA A 428 15.93 2.69 -4.79
CA ALA A 428 14.87 3.37 -5.53
C ALA A 428 13.60 3.47 -4.65
N PRO A 429 12.97 4.66 -4.54
CA PRO A 429 11.74 4.85 -3.78
C PRO A 429 10.50 4.68 -4.66
N PHE A 430 9.43 4.15 -4.06
CA PHE A 430 8.08 4.06 -4.61
C PHE A 430 7.31 5.38 -4.42
N CYS A 431 6.57 5.80 -5.46
CA CYS A 431 5.38 6.65 -5.42
C CYS A 431 4.41 6.18 -6.49
#